data_AF-A0A1W9WXG6-F1
#
_entry.id   AF-A0A1W9WXG6-F1
#
_cell.length_a   1.000
_cell.length_b   1.000
_cell.length_c   1.000
_cell.angle_alpha   90.00
_cell.angle_beta   90.00
_cell.angle_gamma   90.00
#
_symmetry.space_group_name_H-M   'P 1'
#
loop_
_entity.id
_entity.type
_entity.pdbx_description
1 polymer ?
#
loop_
_entity_poly.entity_id
_entity_poly.type
_entity_poly.pdbx_seq_one_letter_code
_entity_poly.pdbx_strand_id
1 'polypeptide(L)'
;MYAWAYDEWWATGASQPHSPQAEAIVVNPDTGWITGKDFQLSLSALQGDATGNGIVDLADVIHILQVLVKSTSSNSSPSGDTNGDNRLGIVDAVYLLQRLAQ
;
A
#
# COMPACT_ATOMS: atom_id res chain seq x y z
N MET A 1 3.92 -20.34 -39.70
CA MET A 1 4.42 -20.33 -38.31
C MET A 1 3.27 -19.81 -37.45
N TYR A 2 2.51 -20.69 -36.79
CA TYR A 2 1.27 -20.33 -36.10
C TYR A 2 1.59 -19.85 -34.68
N ALA A 3 1.29 -18.58 -34.40
CA ALA A 3 1.41 -17.98 -33.07
C ALA A 3 0.19 -18.37 -32.24
N TRP A 4 0.44 -19.13 -31.18
CA TRP A 4 -0.52 -19.52 -30.15
C TRP A 4 -0.57 -18.36 -29.15
N ALA A 5 -1.41 -17.37 -29.43
CA ALA A 5 -1.78 -16.38 -28.44
C ALA A 5 -2.58 -17.09 -27.34
N TYR A 6 -2.03 -17.11 -26.13
CA TYR A 6 -2.60 -17.74 -24.96
C TYR A 6 -3.88 -17.01 -24.55
N ASP A 7 -5.03 -17.64 -24.79
CA ASP A 7 -6.30 -17.28 -24.14
C ASP A 7 -6.22 -17.70 -22.67
N GLU A 8 -5.49 -16.94 -21.87
CA GLU A 8 -5.51 -17.09 -20.42
C GLU A 8 -6.75 -16.35 -19.92
N TRP A 9 -7.68 -17.06 -19.27
CA TRP A 9 -8.99 -16.57 -18.79
C TRP A 9 -8.98 -15.33 -17.87
N TRP A 10 -7.80 -14.88 -17.46
CA TRP A 10 -7.56 -13.68 -16.65
C TRP A 10 -6.81 -12.57 -17.43
N ALA A 11 -6.41 -12.83 -18.67
CA ALA A 11 -5.67 -11.92 -19.53
C ALA A 11 -6.57 -11.39 -20.66
N THR A 12 -6.49 -10.09 -20.94
CA THR A 12 -7.15 -9.48 -22.10
C THR A 12 -6.14 -9.26 -23.22
N GLY A 13 -6.56 -8.84 -24.41
CA GLY A 13 -5.62 -8.47 -25.49
C GLY A 13 -4.65 -7.33 -25.15
N ALA A 14 -4.84 -6.62 -24.02
CA ALA A 14 -3.91 -5.64 -23.48
C ALA A 14 -2.83 -6.23 -22.56
N SER A 15 -2.99 -7.49 -22.12
CA SER A 15 -2.02 -8.18 -21.29
C SER A 15 -0.78 -8.51 -22.10
N GLN A 16 0.38 -8.06 -21.63
CA GLN A 16 1.66 -8.48 -22.18
C GLN A 16 2.11 -9.74 -21.41
N PRO A 17 2.28 -10.91 -22.07
CA PRO A 17 2.72 -12.14 -21.40
C PRO A 17 4.14 -12.01 -20.82
N HIS A 18 4.88 -10.99 -21.23
CA HIS A 18 6.20 -10.68 -20.73
C HIS A 18 6.28 -9.19 -20.37
N SER A 19 6.32 -8.88 -19.08
CA SER A 19 6.66 -7.55 -18.61
C SER A 19 8.19 -7.45 -18.55
N PRO A 20 8.85 -6.65 -19.40
CA PRO A 20 10.31 -6.54 -19.40
C PRO A 20 10.88 -5.95 -18.09
N GLN A 21 10.03 -5.37 -17.24
CA GLN A 21 10.40 -4.87 -15.91
C GLN A 21 10.13 -5.87 -14.77
N ALA A 22 9.54 -7.03 -15.04
CA ALA A 22 9.27 -8.03 -13.99
C ALA A 22 10.51 -8.88 -13.73
N GLU A 23 11.00 -8.89 -12.49
CA GLU A 23 12.11 -9.74 -12.06
C GLU A 23 11.58 -11.05 -11.47
N ALA A 24 12.05 -12.20 -11.95
CA ALA A 24 11.68 -13.49 -11.41
C ALA A 24 12.27 -13.69 -10.00
N ILE A 25 11.41 -13.92 -9.01
CA ILE A 25 11.84 -14.27 -7.65
C ILE A 25 11.96 -15.80 -7.56
N VAL A 26 13.18 -16.29 -7.35
CA VAL A 26 13.45 -17.73 -7.18
C VAL A 26 13.30 -18.09 -5.70
N VAL A 27 12.43 -19.05 -5.41
CA VAL A 27 12.29 -19.63 -4.06
C VAL A 27 13.46 -20.58 -3.82
N ASN A 28 14.08 -20.51 -2.64
CA ASN A 28 15.12 -21.47 -2.29
C ASN A 28 14.50 -22.89 -2.21
N PRO A 29 14.95 -23.86 -3.03
CA PRO A 29 14.30 -25.16 -3.13
C PRO A 29 14.49 -26.04 -1.89
N ASP A 30 15.54 -25.82 -1.11
CA ASP A 30 15.87 -26.63 0.07
C ASP A 30 15.08 -26.18 1.30
N THR A 31 14.70 -24.90 1.35
CA THR A 31 14.10 -24.29 2.53
C THR A 31 12.69 -23.76 2.29
N GLY A 32 12.30 -23.51 1.03
CA GLY A 32 11.01 -22.93 0.64
C GLY A 32 10.89 -21.44 0.91
N TRP A 33 11.93 -20.78 1.44
CA TRP A 33 11.90 -19.36 1.77
C TRP A 33 12.49 -18.49 0.66
N ILE A 34 11.96 -17.27 0.56
CA ILE A 34 12.57 -16.19 -0.20
C ILE A 34 13.21 -15.25 0.82
N THR A 35 14.53 -15.06 0.74
CA THR A 35 15.28 -14.17 1.63
C THR A 35 15.93 -13.04 0.82
N GLY A 36 16.28 -11.93 1.48
CA GLY A 36 17.00 -10.81 0.84
C GLY A 36 16.19 -10.02 -0.20
N LYS A 37 14.90 -10.32 -0.38
CA LYS A 37 13.98 -9.47 -1.13
C LYS A 37 13.43 -8.41 -0.18
N ASP A 38 13.77 -7.16 -0.45
CA ASP A 38 13.09 -6.02 0.13
C ASP A 38 11.78 -5.82 -0.64
N PHE A 39 10.68 -6.31 -0.07
CA PHE A 39 9.34 -6.13 -0.65
C PHE A 39 8.83 -4.69 -0.52
N GLN A 40 9.70 -3.75 -0.14
CA GLN A 40 9.36 -2.35 0.13
C GLN A 40 8.19 -2.23 1.11
N LEU A 41 8.07 -3.22 2.00
CA LEU A 41 7.21 -3.17 3.17
C LEU A 41 7.89 -2.24 4.17
N SER A 42 7.92 -0.94 3.86
CA SER A 42 8.42 0.06 4.79
C SER A 42 7.55 0.01 6.05
N LEU A 43 8.04 -0.71 7.06
CA LEU A 43 7.49 -0.74 8.41
C LEU A 43 7.82 0.56 9.17
N SER A 44 8.50 1.52 8.53
CA SER A 44 8.74 2.86 9.06
C SER A 44 7.59 3.80 8.73
N ALA A 45 6.36 3.29 8.75
CA ALA A 45 5.17 4.11 8.65
C ALA A 45 5.11 4.94 9.94
N LEU A 46 5.55 6.20 9.86
CA LEU A 46 5.50 7.11 10.99
C LEU A 46 4.04 7.26 11.41
N GLN A 47 3.72 6.97 12.68
CA GLN A 47 2.35 7.06 13.14
C GLN A 47 1.85 8.51 13.00
N GLY A 48 0.80 8.70 12.20
CA GLY A 48 0.26 10.00 11.79
C GLY A 48 0.65 10.44 10.38
N ASP A 49 1.64 9.82 9.72
CA ASP A 49 2.04 10.12 8.33
C ASP A 49 1.18 9.31 7.35
N ALA A 50 -0.05 9.77 7.17
CA ALA A 50 -1.00 9.11 6.28
C ALA A 50 -0.60 9.23 4.80
N THR A 51 0.18 10.26 4.45
CA THR A 51 0.65 10.50 3.07
C THR A 51 1.90 9.70 2.69
N GLY A 52 2.64 9.18 3.67
CA GLY A 52 3.90 8.45 3.48
C GLY A 52 5.08 9.35 3.11
N ASN A 53 5.03 10.64 3.45
CA ASN A 53 6.05 11.62 3.08
C ASN A 53 7.19 11.75 4.12
N GLY A 54 7.10 11.02 5.23
CA GLY A 54 8.06 11.01 6.33
C GLY A 54 7.88 12.15 7.34
N ILE A 55 6.83 12.97 7.20
CA ILE A 55 6.50 14.12 8.05
C ILE A 55 5.08 13.91 8.56
N VAL A 56 4.80 14.38 9.78
CA VAL A 56 3.43 14.38 10.33
C VAL A 56 2.93 15.81 10.37
N ASP A 57 2.00 16.17 9.49
CA ASP A 57 1.46 17.52 9.38
C ASP A 57 -0.04 17.56 8.99
N LEU A 58 -0.55 18.75 8.64
CA LEU A 58 -1.96 18.93 8.28
C LEU A 58 -2.35 18.23 6.96
N ALA A 59 -1.39 17.97 6.06
CA ALA A 59 -1.64 17.23 4.83
C ALA A 59 -2.08 15.80 5.14
N ASP A 60 -1.54 15.18 6.18
CA ASP A 60 -1.95 13.85 6.64
C ASP A 60 -3.39 13.83 7.15
N VAL A 61 -3.78 14.85 7.92
CA VAL A 61 -5.18 15.00 8.39
C VAL A 61 -6.13 15.08 7.19
N ILE A 62 -5.79 15.92 6.21
CA ILE A 62 -6.60 16.08 5.00
C ILE A 62 -6.64 14.75 4.22
N HIS A 63 -5.53 14.02 4.15
CA HIS A 63 -5.46 12.72 3.48
C HIS A 63 -6.39 11.70 4.14
N ILE A 64 -6.39 11.60 5.47
CA ILE A 64 -7.33 10.74 6.22
C ILE A 64 -8.78 11.08 5.86
N LEU A 65 -9.16 12.36 5.87
CA LEU A 65 -10.51 12.80 5.50
C LEU A 65 -10.86 12.48 4.04
N GLN A 66 -9.91 12.65 3.12
CA GLN A 66 -10.10 12.31 1.71
C GLN A 66 -10.32 10.81 1.51
N VAL A 67 -9.58 9.96 2.23
CA VAL A 67 -9.77 8.50 2.19
C VAL A 67 -11.17 8.12 2.68
N LEU A 68 -11.65 8.75 3.76
CA LEU A 68 -13.00 8.52 4.29
C LEU A 68 -14.10 8.96 3.31
N VAL A 69 -13.94 10.11 2.65
CA VAL A 69 -14.95 10.66 1.73
C VAL A 69 -14.93 9.95 0.37
N LYS A 70 -13.76 9.58 -0.14
CA LYS A 70 -13.60 9.02 -1.48
C LYS A 70 -13.96 7.54 -1.57
N SER A 71 -13.96 6.80 -0.46
CA SER A 71 -14.41 5.38 -0.37
C SER A 71 -13.91 4.49 -1.52
N THR A 72 -12.72 4.72 -2.05
CA THR A 72 -12.10 3.84 -3.04
C THR A 72 -11.25 2.84 -2.30
N SER A 73 -11.83 1.68 -2.00
CA SER A 73 -11.15 0.45 -1.55
C SER A 73 -10.04 0.68 -0.52
N SER A 74 -10.47 0.77 0.75
CA SER A 74 -9.74 0.42 1.97
C SER A 74 -8.30 -0.07 1.79
N ASN A 75 -7.38 0.85 1.56
CA ASN A 75 -6.04 0.73 2.08
C ASN A 75 -6.07 1.53 3.37
N SER A 76 -6.32 0.84 4.49
CA SER A 76 -5.98 1.38 5.81
C SER A 76 -4.47 1.60 5.76
N SER A 77 -4.03 2.82 5.45
CA SER A 77 -2.63 3.18 5.58
C SER A 77 -2.33 2.96 7.07
N PRO A 78 -1.48 1.99 7.47
CA PRO A 78 -1.31 1.65 8.88
C PRO A 78 -0.83 2.85 9.71
N SER A 79 -0.16 3.81 9.08
CA SER A 79 0.21 5.09 9.69
C SER A 79 -0.96 6.04 9.95
N GLY A 80 -2.08 5.91 9.23
CA GLY A 80 -3.27 6.75 9.38
C GLY A 80 -4.15 6.37 10.56
N ASP A 81 -4.06 5.14 11.08
CA ASP A 81 -4.66 4.73 12.35
C ASP A 81 -3.81 5.27 13.50
N THR A 82 -4.24 6.40 14.05
CA THR A 82 -3.47 7.14 15.05
C THR A 82 -3.89 6.81 16.47
N ASN A 83 -5.09 6.23 16.65
CA ASN A 83 -5.60 5.83 17.95
C ASN A 83 -5.36 4.34 18.28
N GLY A 84 -4.92 3.54 17.30
CA GLY A 84 -4.57 2.13 17.43
C GLY A 84 -5.78 1.19 17.51
N ASP A 85 -6.97 1.61 17.05
CA ASP A 85 -8.19 0.80 17.10
C ASP A 85 -8.36 -0.15 15.90
N ASN A 86 -7.35 -0.20 15.02
CA ASN A 86 -7.29 -0.94 13.76
C ASN A 86 -8.34 -0.50 12.74
N ARG A 87 -8.85 0.72 12.86
CA ARG A 87 -9.77 1.33 11.90
C ARG A 87 -9.23 2.70 11.52
N LEU A 88 -9.50 3.09 10.27
CA LEU A 88 -9.29 4.46 9.84
C LEU A 88 -10.63 5.18 9.90
N GLY A 89 -10.73 6.21 10.73
CA GLY A 89 -11.97 6.94 10.99
C GLY A 89 -11.77 8.43 11.21
N ILE A 90 -12.89 9.15 11.42
CA ILE A 90 -12.86 10.57 11.76
C ILE A 90 -12.12 10.82 13.08
N VAL A 91 -12.14 9.83 13.98
CA VAL A 91 -11.45 9.87 15.27
C VAL A 91 -9.94 10.02 15.07
N ASP A 92 -9.36 9.38 14.04
CA ASP A 92 -7.93 9.50 13.74
C ASP A 92 -7.55 10.90 13.25
N ALA A 93 -8.37 11.47 12.37
CA ALA A 93 -8.15 12.85 11.90
C ALA A 93 -8.20 13.85 13.07
N VAL A 94 -9.14 13.67 14.01
CA VAL A 94 -9.26 14.51 15.21
C VAL A 94 -8.07 14.30 16.15
N TYR A 95 -7.66 13.05 16.37
CA TYR A 95 -6.52 12.72 17.23
C TYR A 95 -5.23 13.34 16.69
N LEU A 96 -5.02 13.26 15.38
CA LEU A 96 -3.86 13.86 14.72
C LEU A 96 -3.86 15.38 14.82
N LEU A 97 -5.01 16.04 14.62
CA LEU A 97 -5.17 17.48 14.81
C LEU A 97 -4.84 17.91 16.25
N GLN A 98 -5.29 17.16 17.25
CA GLN A 98 -5.00 17.45 18.65
C GLN A 98 -3.50 17.37 18.94
N ARG A 99 -2.81 16.38 18.37
CA ARG A 99 -1.36 16.21 18.53
C ARG A 99 -0.57 17.34 17.86
N LEU A 100 -1.04 17.87 16.73
CA LEU A 100 -0.40 18.99 16.03
C LEU A 100 -0.65 20.36 16.68
N ALA A 101 -1.67 20.48 17.51
CA ALA A 101 -2.07 21.74 18.16
C ALA A 101 -1.46 21.96 19.57
N GLN A 102 -0.61 21.04 20.04
CA GLN A 102 0.14 21.14 21.30
C GLN A 102 1.40 21.97 21.13
#